data_AF-A0A6L9L3V0-F1
#
_entry.id   AF-A0A6L9L3V0-F1
#
_cell.length_a   1.000
_cell.length_b   1.000
_cell.length_c   1.000
_cell.angle_alpha   90.00
_cell.angle_beta   90.00
_cell.angle_gamma   90.00
#
_symmetry.space_group_name_H-M   'P 1'
#
loop_
_entity.id
_entity.type
_entity.pdbx_description
1 polymer ?
#
loop_
_entity_poly.entity_id
_entity_poly.type
_entity_poly.pdbx_seq_one_letter_code
_entity_poly.pdbx_strand_id
1 'polypeptide(L)'
;IVRGTTSREIVQMARDCGANKVYFASAAPPVRFPNVYGIDMPTRQELLATGRSDAEIALEIGADAVFYQDLEDLVRDVGGHDLGIECFDASCFDGKYITGDITPEYLADIEAHRCDGETRSGNESTQQLDLNLSAVESA
;
A
#
# COMPACT_ATOMS: atom_id res chain seq x y z
N ILE A 1 -5.94 -2.36 -0.72
CA ILE A 1 -4.68 -3.13 -0.52
C ILE A 1 -3.53 -2.30 -1.06
N VAL A 2 -2.47 -2.04 -0.27
CA VAL A 2 -1.34 -1.16 -0.66
C VAL A 2 -0.11 -1.97 -1.08
N ARG A 3 0.74 -2.40 -0.15
CA ARG A 3 1.94 -3.23 -0.43
C ARG A 3 1.64 -4.73 -0.53
N GLY A 4 0.46 -5.18 -0.08
CA GLY A 4 0.05 -6.59 -0.11
C GLY A 4 0.64 -7.49 0.97
N THR A 5 1.70 -7.07 1.67
CA THR A 5 2.38 -7.87 2.71
C THR A 5 1.43 -8.33 3.82
N THR A 6 0.69 -7.40 4.43
CA THR A 6 -0.29 -7.71 5.47
C THR A 6 -1.44 -8.58 4.94
N SER A 7 -1.91 -8.33 3.71
CA SER A 7 -2.95 -9.15 3.09
C SER A 7 -2.49 -10.60 2.92
N ARG A 8 -1.23 -10.81 2.51
CA ARG A 8 -0.61 -12.14 2.39
C ARG A 8 -0.52 -12.86 3.73
N GLU A 9 -0.10 -12.16 4.78
CA GLU A 9 -0.06 -12.70 6.15
C GLU A 9 -1.46 -13.10 6.63
N ILE A 10 -2.48 -12.27 6.38
CA ILE A 10 -3.88 -12.57 6.73
C ILE A 10 -4.38 -13.81 5.99
N VAL A 11 -4.11 -13.93 4.69
CA VAL A 11 -4.47 -15.10 3.90
C VAL A 11 -3.78 -16.36 4.45
N GLN A 12 -2.48 -16.26 4.76
CA GLN A 12 -1.73 -17.38 5.31
C GLN A 12 -2.31 -17.82 6.67
N MET A 13 -2.58 -16.89 7.59
CA MET A 13 -3.21 -17.20 8.88
C MET A 13 -4.56 -17.91 8.70
N ALA A 14 -5.39 -17.49 7.74
CA ALA A 14 -6.65 -18.15 7.46
C ALA A 14 -6.45 -19.60 6.98
N ARG A 15 -5.46 -19.83 6.10
CA ARG A 15 -5.11 -21.19 5.62
C ARG A 15 -4.55 -22.06 6.74
N ASP A 16 -3.70 -21.50 7.61
CA ASP A 16 -3.12 -22.21 8.75
C ASP A 16 -4.20 -22.64 9.76
N CYS A 17 -5.31 -21.89 9.83
CA CYS A 17 -6.51 -22.27 10.59
C CYS A 17 -7.39 -23.32 9.90
N GLY A 18 -6.98 -23.84 8.73
CA GLY A 18 -7.68 -24.89 7.99
C GLY A 18 -8.70 -24.40 6.95
N ALA A 19 -8.66 -23.13 6.53
CA ALA A 19 -9.53 -22.65 5.47
C ALA A 19 -9.24 -23.35 4.13
N ASN A 20 -10.27 -23.98 3.54
CA ASN A 20 -10.17 -24.65 2.23
C ASN A 20 -9.95 -23.63 1.08
N LYS A 21 -10.72 -22.55 1.10
CA LYS A 21 -10.66 -21.46 0.12
C LYS A 21 -10.65 -20.12 0.85
N VAL A 22 -9.83 -19.19 0.39
CA VAL A 22 -9.68 -17.86 0.98
C VAL A 22 -9.91 -16.82 -0.10
N TYR A 23 -10.96 -16.02 0.06
CA TYR A 23 -11.30 -14.92 -0.84
C TYR A 23 -11.05 -13.59 -0.13
N PHE A 24 -10.52 -12.61 -0.85
CA PHE A 24 -10.18 -11.30 -0.27
C PHE A 24 -10.99 -10.20 -0.95
N ALA A 25 -11.77 -9.42 -0.19
CA ALA A 25 -12.52 -8.30 -0.73
C ALA A 25 -11.97 -6.98 -0.16
N SER A 26 -11.56 -6.07 -1.04
CA SER A 26 -11.11 -4.72 -0.71
C SER A 26 -12.29 -3.76 -0.83
N ALA A 27 -12.62 -3.07 0.27
CA ALA A 27 -13.67 -2.04 0.29
C ALA A 27 -13.31 -0.76 -0.48
N ALA A 28 -12.08 -0.67 -1.01
CA ALA A 28 -11.63 0.40 -1.88
C ALA A 28 -11.14 -0.19 -3.22
N PRO A 29 -11.15 0.60 -4.31
CA PRO A 29 -10.52 0.24 -5.57
C PRO A 29 -9.02 -0.08 -5.41
N PRO A 30 -8.38 -0.70 -6.42
CA PRO A 30 -6.95 -0.96 -6.38
C PRO A 30 -6.16 0.34 -6.31
N VAL A 31 -5.25 0.47 -5.35
CA VAL A 31 -4.36 1.63 -5.22
C VAL A 31 -3.21 1.47 -6.19
N ARG A 32 -3.21 2.27 -7.27
CA ARG A 32 -2.27 2.15 -8.40
C ARG A 32 -1.33 3.36 -8.53
N PHE A 33 -1.63 4.44 -7.83
CA PHE A 33 -0.88 5.69 -7.89
C PHE A 33 -0.58 6.23 -6.49
N PRO A 34 0.54 6.94 -6.30
CA PRO A 34 0.88 7.55 -5.02
C PRO A 34 -0.04 8.73 -4.74
N ASN A 35 -0.33 8.98 -3.46
CA ASN A 35 -0.96 10.24 -3.07
C ASN A 35 0.11 11.30 -2.82
N VAL A 36 -0.14 12.53 -3.28
CA VAL A 36 0.78 13.69 -3.13
C VAL A 36 0.11 14.85 -2.39
N TYR A 37 -1.02 14.59 -1.73
CA TYR A 37 -1.83 15.58 -1.03
C TYR A 37 -1.88 15.35 0.49
N GLY A 38 -0.86 14.68 1.03
CA GLY A 38 -0.63 14.54 2.48
C GLY A 38 -0.97 13.18 3.07
N ILE A 39 -1.51 12.23 2.29
CA ILE A 39 -1.61 10.83 2.71
C ILE A 39 -0.30 10.13 2.34
N ASP A 40 0.40 9.58 3.33
CA ASP A 40 1.62 8.84 3.07
C ASP A 40 1.32 7.52 2.35
N MET A 41 1.87 7.39 1.14
CA MET A 41 1.77 6.19 0.31
C MET A 41 3.17 5.80 -0.19
N PRO A 42 3.43 4.51 -0.38
CA PRO A 42 4.71 4.06 -0.92
C PRO A 42 4.84 4.42 -2.41
N THR A 43 6.02 4.20 -2.97
CA THR A 43 6.29 4.46 -4.39
C THR A 43 5.44 3.56 -5.30
N ARG A 44 5.28 3.93 -6.58
CA ARG A 44 4.52 3.10 -7.54
C ARG A 44 5.04 1.67 -7.65
N GLN A 45 6.34 1.46 -7.50
CA GLN A 45 6.96 0.12 -7.57
C GLN A 45 6.60 -0.77 -6.39
N GLU A 46 6.36 -0.17 -5.22
CA GLU A 46 6.00 -0.86 -3.99
C GLU A 46 4.48 -1.10 -3.86
N LEU A 47 3.68 -0.42 -4.67
CA LEU A 47 2.24 -0.65 -4.75
C LEU A 47 1.96 -1.97 -5.46
N LEU A 48 1.21 -2.84 -4.77
CA LEU A 48 0.84 -4.16 -5.26
C LEU A 48 0.05 -4.09 -6.56
N ALA A 49 -0.89 -3.15 -6.68
CA ALA A 49 -1.79 -3.10 -7.83
C ALA A 49 -1.18 -2.40 -9.05
N THR A 50 0.00 -1.77 -8.97
CA THR A 50 0.60 -1.10 -10.12
C THR A 50 0.92 -2.11 -11.22
N GLY A 51 0.29 -1.94 -12.39
CA GLY A 51 0.52 -2.81 -13.56
C GLY A 51 0.04 -4.26 -13.42
N ARG A 52 -0.72 -4.59 -12.36
CA ARG A 52 -1.21 -5.95 -12.10
C ARG A 52 -2.73 -6.03 -12.23
N SER A 53 -3.20 -7.15 -12.77
CA SER A 53 -4.59 -7.59 -12.76
C SER A 53 -5.00 -8.17 -11.41
N ASP A 54 -6.29 -8.27 -11.15
CA ASP A 54 -6.83 -8.83 -9.91
C ASP A 54 -6.39 -10.29 -9.71
N ALA A 55 -6.29 -11.07 -10.80
CA ALA A 55 -5.79 -12.45 -10.73
C ALA A 55 -4.32 -12.51 -10.30
N GLU A 56 -3.46 -11.63 -10.83
CA GLU A 56 -2.05 -11.54 -10.42
C GLU A 56 -1.92 -11.07 -8.96
N ILE A 57 -2.79 -10.15 -8.54
CA ILE A 57 -2.84 -9.69 -7.15
C ILE A 57 -3.27 -10.81 -6.21
N ALA A 58 -4.31 -11.57 -6.55
CA ALA A 58 -4.78 -12.71 -5.78
C ALA A 58 -3.66 -13.75 -5.60
N LEU A 59 -2.93 -14.04 -6.69
CA LEU A 59 -1.77 -14.92 -6.66
C LEU A 59 -0.68 -14.40 -5.71
N GLU A 60 -0.32 -13.11 -5.81
CA GLU A 60 0.74 -12.50 -4.98
C GLU A 60 0.42 -12.52 -3.48
N ILE A 61 -0.86 -12.41 -3.10
CA ILE A 61 -1.30 -12.50 -1.69
C ILE A 61 -1.70 -13.92 -1.27
N GLY A 62 -1.67 -14.91 -2.17
CA GLY A 62 -2.03 -16.30 -1.90
C GLY A 62 -3.54 -16.59 -1.78
N ALA A 63 -4.39 -15.64 -2.18
CA ALA A 63 -5.85 -15.78 -2.16
C ALA A 63 -6.35 -16.56 -3.38
N ASP A 64 -7.49 -17.23 -3.25
CA ASP A 64 -8.15 -17.91 -4.36
C ASP A 64 -8.79 -16.93 -5.36
N ALA A 65 -9.27 -15.79 -4.86
CA ALA A 65 -9.61 -14.62 -5.67
C ALA A 65 -9.58 -13.35 -4.81
N VAL A 66 -9.38 -12.22 -5.48
CA VAL A 66 -9.54 -10.88 -4.89
C VAL A 66 -10.67 -10.16 -5.60
N PHE A 67 -11.41 -9.34 -4.86
CA PHE A 67 -12.46 -8.46 -5.38
C PHE A 67 -12.19 -7.05 -4.89
N TYR A 68 -12.40 -6.08 -5.77
CA TYR A 68 -12.24 -4.67 -5.46
C TYR A 68 -13.57 -3.95 -5.64
N GLN A 69 -13.79 -2.93 -4.81
CA GLN A 69 -14.85 -1.97 -5.02
C GLN A 69 -14.61 -1.19 -6.31
N ASP A 70 -15.66 -0.95 -7.10
CA ASP A 70 -15.60 -0.07 -8.27
C ASP A 70 -15.46 1.39 -7.84
N LEU A 71 -14.67 2.18 -8.56
CA LEU A 71 -14.41 3.57 -8.20
C LEU A 71 -15.69 4.41 -8.30
N GLU A 72 -16.50 4.20 -9.33
CA GLU A 72 -17.77 4.88 -9.54
C GLU A 72 -18.74 4.60 -8.38
N ASP A 73 -18.79 3.35 -7.92
CA ASP A 73 -19.62 2.96 -6.79
C ASP A 73 -19.11 3.57 -5.48
N LEU A 74 -17.80 3.58 -5.24
CA LEU A 74 -17.22 4.26 -4.08
C LEU A 74 -17.59 5.75 -4.05
N VAL A 75 -17.42 6.46 -5.18
CA VAL A 75 -17.76 7.88 -5.29
C VAL A 75 -19.25 8.12 -5.03
N ARG A 76 -20.11 7.28 -5.61
CA ARG A 76 -21.56 7.33 -5.42
C ARG A 76 -21.95 7.10 -3.96
N ASP A 77 -21.36 6.11 -3.30
CA ASP A 77 -21.71 5.75 -1.93
C ASP A 77 -21.31 6.84 -0.93
N VAL A 78 -20.14 7.47 -1.13
CA VAL A 78 -19.69 8.59 -0.28
C VAL A 78 -20.46 9.88 -0.60
N GLY A 79 -20.74 10.16 -1.88
CA GLY A 79 -21.44 11.37 -2.33
C GLY A 79 -22.97 11.31 -2.26
N GLY A 80 -23.56 10.13 -2.00
CA GLY A 80 -25.01 9.90 -2.04
C GLY A 80 -25.80 10.52 -0.88
N HIS A 81 -25.12 11.00 0.16
CA HIS A 81 -25.71 11.90 1.13
C HIS A 81 -25.63 13.31 0.57
N ASP A 82 -26.70 14.11 0.67
CA ASP A 82 -26.81 15.47 0.13
C ASP A 82 -25.79 16.44 0.77
N LEU A 83 -24.51 16.28 0.40
CA LEU A 83 -23.34 16.90 1.00
C LEU A 83 -22.84 18.08 0.17
N GLY A 84 -23.41 18.32 -1.00
CA GLY A 84 -22.95 19.37 -1.94
C GLY A 84 -21.55 19.12 -2.49
N ILE A 85 -21.07 17.86 -2.49
CA ILE A 85 -19.76 17.49 -3.02
C ILE A 85 -19.90 17.17 -4.52
N GLU A 86 -19.20 17.94 -5.37
CA GLU A 86 -19.22 17.74 -6.82
C GLU A 86 -18.18 16.72 -7.30
N CYS A 87 -17.04 16.63 -6.61
CA CYS A 87 -15.97 15.69 -6.96
C CYS A 87 -15.12 15.33 -5.74
N PHE A 88 -14.48 14.15 -5.80
CA PHE A 88 -13.49 13.69 -4.84
C PHE A 88 -12.11 13.63 -5.50
N ASP A 89 -11.05 13.81 -4.71
CA ASP A 89 -9.73 13.38 -5.14
C ASP A 89 -9.66 11.86 -5.08
N ALA A 90 -9.56 11.23 -6.26
CA ALA A 90 -9.44 9.79 -6.43
C ALA A 90 -8.09 9.39 -7.08
N SER A 91 -7.13 10.32 -7.03
CA SER A 91 -5.86 10.24 -7.76
C SER A 91 -5.09 8.94 -7.51
N CYS A 92 -5.14 8.40 -6.29
CA CYS A 92 -4.49 7.14 -5.93
C CYS A 92 -5.08 5.90 -6.64
N PHE A 93 -6.31 6.00 -7.16
CA PHE A 93 -7.01 4.95 -7.89
C PHE A 93 -6.93 5.14 -9.41
N ASP A 94 -7.18 6.36 -9.90
CA ASP A 94 -7.35 6.64 -11.33
C ASP A 94 -6.21 7.47 -11.97
N GLY A 95 -5.27 7.96 -11.16
CA GLY A 95 -4.13 8.74 -11.61
C GLY A 95 -4.49 10.17 -12.05
N LYS A 96 -5.72 10.65 -11.80
CA LYS A 96 -6.15 12.00 -12.14
C LYS A 96 -5.98 12.92 -10.93
N TYR A 97 -4.90 13.69 -10.96
CA TYR A 97 -4.57 14.65 -9.91
C TYR A 97 -5.25 16.00 -10.19
N ILE A 98 -6.05 16.48 -9.23
CA ILE A 98 -6.93 17.63 -9.42
C ILE A 98 -6.19 18.96 -9.65
N THR A 99 -4.95 19.10 -9.15
CA THR A 99 -4.17 20.34 -9.27
C THR A 99 -3.62 20.58 -10.67
N GLY A 100 -3.60 19.55 -11.54
CA GLY A 100 -3.19 19.67 -12.95
C GLY A 100 -1.69 19.87 -13.20
N ASP A 101 -0.89 19.96 -12.16
CA ASP A 101 0.57 20.14 -12.19
C ASP A 101 1.36 18.88 -11.79
N ILE A 102 0.65 17.78 -11.48
CA ILE A 102 1.27 16.51 -11.12
C ILE A 102 1.59 15.73 -12.40
N THR A 103 2.86 15.75 -12.79
CA THR A 103 3.35 15.04 -13.98
C THR A 103 4.04 13.72 -13.61
N PRO A 104 4.22 12.78 -14.56
CA PRO A 104 5.01 11.57 -14.33
C PRO A 104 6.44 11.85 -13.85
N GLU A 105 7.04 12.96 -14.31
CA GLU A 105 8.38 13.41 -13.90
C GLU A 105 8.37 13.87 -12.44
N TYR A 106 7.38 14.67 -12.04
CA TYR A 106 7.20 15.06 -10.64
C TYR A 106 7.05 13.85 -9.70
N LEU A 107 6.25 12.86 -10.12
CA LEU A 107 6.10 11.62 -9.36
C LEU A 107 7.41 10.84 -9.27
N ALA A 108 8.17 10.74 -10.37
CA ALA A 108 9.46 10.07 -10.39
C ALA A 108 10.48 10.77 -9.48
N ASP A 109 10.46 12.11 -9.45
CA ASP A 109 11.32 12.90 -8.56
C ASP A 109 10.99 12.60 -7.09
N ILE A 110 9.72 12.60 -6.69
CA ILE A 110 9.31 12.25 -5.31
C ILE A 110 9.77 10.83 -4.95
N GLU A 111 9.59 9.88 -5.86
CA GLU A 111 9.99 8.49 -5.65
C GLU A 111 11.50 8.36 -5.44
N ALA A 112 12.31 9.06 -6.24
CA ALA A 112 13.76 9.08 -6.10
C ALA A 112 14.21 9.62 -4.72
N HIS A 113 13.60 10.72 -4.26
CA HIS A 113 13.92 11.30 -2.95
C HIS A 113 13.57 10.37 -1.77
N ARG A 114 12.53 9.53 -1.93
CA ARG A 114 12.15 8.53 -0.91
C ARG A 114 13.14 7.37 -0.86
N CYS A 115 13.58 6.83 -2.01
CA CYS A 115 14.57 5.75 -2.08
C CYS A 115 15.94 6.14 -1.46
N ASP A 116 16.35 7.40 -1.64
CA ASP A 116 17.59 7.92 -1.06
C ASP A 116 17.50 8.06 0.47
N GLY A 117 16.31 8.35 0.99
CA GLY A 117 16.04 8.46 2.43
C GLY A 117 16.07 7.10 3.15
N GLU A 118 15.51 6.05 2.54
CA GLU A 118 15.52 4.69 3.10
C GLU A 118 16.95 4.12 3.22
N THR A 119 17.81 4.42 2.25
CA THR A 119 19.21 4.01 2.25
C THR A 119 20.01 4.62 3.42
N ARG A 120 19.59 5.79 3.93
CA ARG A 120 20.21 6.44 5.09
C ARG A 120 19.65 5.96 6.43
N SER A 121 18.37 5.62 6.50
CA SER A 121 17.74 5.17 7.75
C SER A 121 18.06 3.71 8.14
N GLY A 122 18.47 2.87 7.18
CA GLY A 122 18.79 1.46 7.44
C GLY A 122 20.18 1.18 8.05
N ASN A 123 21.04 2.20 8.20
CA ASN A 123 22.44 2.00 8.61
C ASN A 123 22.76 2.50 10.03
N GLU A 124 21.85 3.20 10.71
CA GLU A 124 22.11 3.76 12.05
C GLU A 124 21.66 2.83 13.21
N SER A 125 20.73 1.90 12.99
CA SER A 125 20.20 1.04 14.06
C SER A 125 21.09 -0.16 14.43
N THR A 126 22.11 -0.49 13.64
CA THR A 126 22.93 -1.71 13.86
C THR A 126 24.20 -1.45 14.69
N GLN A 127 24.55 -0.19 14.98
CA GLN A 127 25.79 0.12 15.72
C GLN A 127 25.63 0.28 17.25
N GLN A 128 24.41 0.22 17.79
CA GLN A 128 24.16 0.56 19.21
C GLN A 128 23.71 -0.62 20.11
N LEU A 129 24.01 -1.88 19.76
CA LEU A 129 23.59 -3.04 20.59
C LEU A 129 24.70 -4.02 21.00
N ASP A 130 25.98 -3.77 20.68
CA ASP A 130 27.10 -4.68 21.02
C ASP A 130 28.05 -4.14 22.10
N LEU A 131 27.52 -3.52 23.15
CA LEU A 131 28.30 -3.09 24.33
C LEU A 131 27.50 -3.35 25.61
N ASN A 132 27.32 -4.61 25.99
CA ASN A 132 27.12 -5.07 27.39
C ASN A 132 26.90 -6.59 27.54
N LEU A 133 27.80 -7.41 27.01
CA LEU A 133 27.74 -8.87 27.26
C LEU A 133 29.11 -9.49 27.52
N SER A 134 29.89 -8.93 28.45
CA SER A 134 31.13 -9.58 28.93
C SER A 134 31.63 -9.06 30.29
N ALA A 135 30.76 -8.92 31.30
CA ALA A 135 31.23 -8.62 32.65
C ALA A 135 30.30 -9.05 33.78
N VAL A 136 29.77 -10.28 33.80
CA VAL A 136 29.34 -10.91 35.06
C VAL A 136 29.54 -12.42 34.99
N GLU A 137 30.77 -12.88 35.23
CA GLU A 137 31.04 -14.20 35.80
C GLU A 137 32.17 -14.07 36.82
N SER A 138 31.82 -14.16 38.10
CA SER A 138 32.69 -14.67 39.18
C SER A 138 31.83 -14.89 40.42
N ALA A 139 31.62 -16.16 40.76
CA ALA A 139 31.31 -16.64 42.10
C ALA A 139 32.61 -17.12 42.75
#